data_AF-A0A7X8BHQ2-F1
#
_entry.id   AF-A0A7X8BHQ2-F1
#
_cell.length_a   1.000
_cell.length_b   1.000
_cell.length_c   1.000
_cell.angle_alpha   90.00
_cell.angle_beta   90.00
_cell.angle_gamma   90.00
#
_symmetry.space_group_name_H-M   'P 1'
#
loop_
_entity.id
_entity.type
_entity.pdbx_description
1 polymer ?
#
loop_
_entity_poly.entity_id
_entity_poly.type
_entity_poly.pdbx_seq_one_letter_code
_entity_poly.pdbx_strand_id
1 'polypeptide(L)'
;MDIPAHIFREYDIRGLAEEELNTKNVRAIGHAFGTILWKNGVRLATLGGDVRASSPRIMADIAWGLNAAGLDVIDIGTVMTPTFYYSLYSEGVGGGVMVTGSHNPKEFNGLKLALGKATLYGPEIQEVLSIIQNDGFTISPKAGSVSHADMKPAYLDMLAQRLKLGPRRLKVVADAGNGTASLFIEPFLRQLGVDYVLLYATPDGRFPNHHPDPVKRENLVDLIRTVRETGADLGIGFDGDADRLGVVDETGEVIWGDILMALYWQEILPKHPGAEAIVEVKSS
;
A
#
# COMPACT_ATOMS: atom_id res chain seq x y z
N MET A 1 -23.14 14.77 10.11
CA MET A 1 -22.36 15.60 9.16
C MET A 1 -22.71 15.14 7.74
N ASP A 2 -22.81 16.05 6.76
CA ASP A 2 -22.99 15.66 5.35
C ASP A 2 -21.61 15.34 4.73
N ILE A 3 -21.36 14.05 4.48
CA ILE A 3 -20.13 13.51 3.90
C ILE A 3 -20.54 12.66 2.67
N PRO A 4 -19.81 12.72 1.54
CA PRO A 4 -20.26 12.04 0.33
C PRO A 4 -20.20 10.51 0.48
N ALA A 5 -21.36 9.85 0.59
CA ALA A 5 -21.41 8.42 0.91
C ALA A 5 -20.69 7.52 -0.12
N HIS A 6 -20.60 7.94 -1.38
CA HIS A 6 -19.97 7.15 -2.44
C HIS A 6 -18.45 6.99 -2.31
N ILE A 7 -17.79 7.75 -1.44
CA ILE A 7 -16.37 7.54 -1.15
C ILE A 7 -16.13 6.30 -0.29
N PHE A 8 -17.15 5.78 0.41
CA PHE A 8 -17.10 4.57 1.23
C PHE A 8 -17.41 3.35 0.35
N ARG A 9 -16.37 2.72 -0.20
CA ARG A 9 -16.48 1.61 -1.16
C ARG A 9 -16.44 0.26 -0.44
N GLU A 10 -16.37 -0.82 -1.23
CA GLU A 10 -16.33 -2.20 -0.72
C GLU A 10 -15.03 -2.53 0.03
N TYR A 11 -13.87 -2.02 -0.38
CA TYR A 11 -12.58 -2.42 0.20
C TYR A 11 -11.79 -1.28 0.84
N ASP A 12 -12.21 -0.05 0.59
CA ASP A 12 -11.50 1.15 1.03
C ASP A 12 -12.39 2.39 0.99
N ILE A 13 -11.83 3.51 1.44
CA ILE A 13 -12.39 4.83 1.21
C ILE A 13 -11.60 5.51 0.09
N ARG A 14 -12.27 6.08 -0.92
CA ARG A 14 -11.63 6.62 -2.13
C ARG A 14 -12.37 7.83 -2.68
N GLY A 15 -11.66 8.93 -2.90
CA GLY A 15 -12.25 10.14 -3.48
C GLY A 15 -11.22 11.15 -3.98
N LEU A 16 -11.70 12.24 -4.55
CA LEU A 16 -10.90 13.42 -4.92
C LEU A 16 -10.30 14.03 -3.66
N ALA A 17 -8.98 14.23 -3.68
CA ALA A 17 -8.21 14.59 -2.49
C ALA A 17 -8.63 15.95 -1.91
N GLU A 18 -8.84 16.95 -2.75
CA GLU A 18 -9.12 18.32 -2.31
C GLU A 18 -10.60 18.58 -2.03
N GLU A 19 -11.50 17.85 -2.71
CA GLU A 19 -12.95 18.08 -2.62
C GLU A 19 -13.61 17.13 -1.63
N GLU A 20 -13.40 15.83 -1.81
CA GLU A 20 -14.14 14.78 -1.09
C GLU A 20 -13.38 14.29 0.15
N LEU A 21 -12.05 14.21 0.06
CA LEU A 21 -11.15 13.90 1.17
C LEU A 21 -10.51 15.17 1.78
N ASN A 22 -11.30 16.24 1.86
CA ASN A 22 -10.91 17.47 2.54
C ASN A 22 -10.72 17.26 4.06
N THR A 23 -10.12 18.23 4.74
CA THR A 23 -9.79 18.16 6.17
C THR A 23 -10.97 17.82 7.08
N LYS A 24 -12.14 18.41 6.84
CA LYS A 24 -13.33 18.15 7.66
C LYS A 24 -13.75 16.69 7.56
N ASN A 25 -13.81 16.16 6.34
CA ASN A 25 -14.24 14.79 6.09
C ASN A 25 -13.22 13.77 6.62
N VAL A 26 -11.93 14.01 6.38
CA VAL A 26 -10.86 13.09 6.81
C VAL A 26 -10.76 13.03 8.34
N ARG A 27 -10.89 14.16 9.04
CA ARG A 27 -10.93 14.16 10.52
C ARG A 27 -12.13 13.39 11.07
N ALA A 28 -13.30 13.55 10.45
CA ALA A 28 -14.49 12.79 10.83
C ALA A 28 -14.31 11.29 10.58
N ILE A 29 -13.71 10.89 9.46
CA ILE A 29 -13.35 9.50 9.17
C ILE A 29 -12.36 8.97 10.20
N GLY A 30 -11.29 9.71 10.51
CA GLY A 30 -10.30 9.33 11.52
C GLY A 30 -10.92 9.14 12.90
N HIS A 31 -11.84 10.03 13.33
CA HIS A 31 -12.52 9.91 14.62
C HIS A 31 -13.53 8.76 14.65
N ALA A 32 -14.28 8.56 13.58
CA ALA A 32 -15.20 7.43 13.45
C ALA A 32 -14.46 6.10 13.45
N PHE A 33 -13.37 5.98 12.70
CA PHE A 33 -12.55 4.79 12.71
C PHE A 33 -11.84 4.58 14.06
N GLY A 34 -11.32 5.65 14.67
CA GLY A 34 -10.77 5.61 16.03
C GLY A 34 -11.81 5.15 17.07
N THR A 35 -13.08 5.50 16.88
CA THR A 35 -14.20 5.02 17.71
C THR A 35 -14.35 3.50 17.60
N ILE A 36 -14.27 2.95 16.39
CA ILE A 36 -14.30 1.49 16.16
C ILE A 36 -13.11 0.82 16.84
N LEU A 37 -11.89 1.31 16.61
CA LEU A 37 -10.68 0.79 17.23
C LEU A 37 -10.77 0.81 18.77
N TRP A 38 -11.21 1.94 19.34
CA TRP A 38 -11.34 2.10 20.79
C TRP A 38 -12.30 1.08 21.42
N LYS A 39 -13.46 0.87 20.78
CA LYS A 39 -14.47 -0.12 21.21
C LYS A 39 -13.93 -1.56 21.13
N ASN A 40 -13.02 -1.83 20.20
CA ASN A 40 -12.31 -3.11 20.08
C ASN A 40 -11.08 -3.23 21.01
N GLY A 41 -10.94 -2.32 21.98
CA GLY A 41 -9.84 -2.36 22.96
C GLY A 41 -8.49 -1.87 22.43
N VAL A 42 -8.43 -1.36 21.19
CA VAL A 42 -7.21 -0.82 20.60
C VAL A 42 -6.93 0.57 21.17
N ARG A 43 -5.66 0.83 21.47
CA ARG A 43 -5.17 2.12 22.02
C ARG A 43 -4.03 2.72 21.22
N LEU A 44 -3.38 1.92 20.38
CA LEU A 44 -2.23 2.30 19.58
C LEU A 44 -2.46 1.83 18.14
N ALA A 45 -2.32 2.75 17.19
CA ALA A 45 -2.50 2.51 15.76
C ALA A 45 -1.26 2.95 14.97
N THR A 46 -1.06 2.37 13.79
CA THR A 46 -0.02 2.80 12.83
C THR A 46 -0.64 3.65 11.71
N LEU A 47 0.12 4.60 11.18
CA LEU A 47 -0.30 5.48 10.09
C LEU A 47 0.81 5.61 9.06
N GLY A 48 0.52 5.27 7.80
CA GLY A 48 1.44 5.46 6.68
C GLY A 48 0.77 6.14 5.50
N GLY A 49 1.55 6.63 4.55
CA GLY A 49 1.01 7.20 3.31
C GLY A 49 1.87 7.00 2.07
N ASP A 50 1.27 7.11 0.90
CA ASP A 50 1.97 7.05 -0.40
C ASP A 50 2.61 8.40 -0.79
N VAL A 51 3.28 8.45 -1.94
CA VAL A 51 4.01 9.64 -2.44
C VAL A 51 3.13 10.78 -2.97
N ARG A 52 1.80 10.70 -2.87
CA ARG A 52 0.92 11.75 -3.41
C ARG A 52 1.08 13.07 -2.64
N ALA A 53 0.96 14.17 -3.37
CA ALA A 53 1.07 15.51 -2.79
C ALA A 53 0.04 15.78 -1.68
N SER A 54 -1.13 15.14 -1.73
CA SER A 54 -2.19 15.27 -0.73
C SER A 54 -2.00 14.37 0.50
N SER A 55 -1.14 13.33 0.42
CA SER A 55 -0.97 12.35 1.50
C SER A 55 -0.50 12.97 2.83
N PRO A 56 0.48 13.89 2.87
CA PRO A 56 0.89 14.53 4.14
C PRO A 56 -0.26 15.24 4.88
N ARG A 57 -1.11 15.97 4.17
CA ARG A 57 -2.29 16.64 4.77
C ARG A 57 -3.27 15.61 5.30
N ILE A 58 -3.61 14.60 4.48
CA ILE A 58 -4.59 13.57 4.84
C ILE A 58 -4.09 12.76 6.04
N MET A 59 -2.81 12.40 6.09
CA MET A 59 -2.20 11.73 7.25
C MET A 59 -2.35 12.57 8.53
N ALA A 60 -2.02 13.87 8.47
CA ALA A 60 -2.19 14.76 9.62
C ALA A 60 -3.65 14.84 10.11
N ASP A 61 -4.61 14.86 9.19
CA ASP A 61 -6.03 14.89 9.51
C ASP A 61 -6.55 13.55 10.05
N ILE A 62 -6.04 12.41 9.58
CA ILE A 62 -6.32 11.09 10.15
C ILE A 62 -5.76 10.98 11.56
N ALA A 63 -4.49 11.35 11.76
CA ALA A 63 -3.87 11.33 13.08
C ALA A 63 -4.65 12.19 14.08
N TRP A 64 -5.12 13.38 13.64
CA TRP A 64 -5.99 14.22 14.46
C TRP A 64 -7.28 13.48 14.87
N GLY A 65 -7.96 12.82 13.93
CA GLY A 65 -9.20 12.09 14.21
C GLY A 65 -8.98 10.89 15.15
N LEU A 66 -7.93 10.11 14.92
CA LEU A 66 -7.54 8.99 15.78
C LEU A 66 -7.21 9.46 17.21
N ASN A 67 -6.45 10.54 17.34
CA ASN A 67 -6.11 11.12 18.64
C ASN A 67 -7.35 11.67 19.36
N ALA A 68 -8.31 12.27 18.64
CA ALA A 68 -9.58 12.72 19.21
C ALA A 68 -10.41 11.56 19.79
N ALA A 69 -10.31 10.37 19.18
CA ALA A 69 -10.90 9.14 19.73
C ALA A 69 -10.12 8.57 20.94
N GLY A 70 -8.96 9.14 21.27
CA GLY A 70 -8.11 8.74 22.39
C GLY A 70 -6.97 7.78 22.05
N LEU A 71 -6.74 7.47 20.78
CA LEU A 71 -5.68 6.55 20.36
C LEU A 71 -4.34 7.27 20.20
N ASP A 72 -3.27 6.63 20.63
CA ASP A 72 -1.92 7.00 20.20
C ASP A 72 -1.65 6.48 18.78
N VAL A 73 -0.84 7.22 18.01
CA VAL A 73 -0.51 6.92 16.62
C VAL A 73 1.00 6.84 16.43
N ILE A 74 1.48 5.77 15.80
CA ILE A 74 2.83 5.66 15.25
C ILE A 74 2.75 6.05 13.77
N ASP A 75 3.22 7.25 13.44
CA ASP A 75 3.38 7.70 12.05
C ASP A 75 4.66 7.10 11.46
N ILE A 76 4.50 6.22 10.47
CA ILE A 76 5.60 5.55 9.79
C ILE A 76 6.04 6.26 8.50
N GLY A 77 5.46 7.44 8.23
CA GLY A 77 5.82 8.32 7.12
C GLY A 77 5.36 7.81 5.76
N THR A 78 6.11 8.20 4.73
CA THR A 78 5.85 7.78 3.35
C THR A 78 6.38 6.36 3.11
N VAL A 79 5.47 5.40 2.93
CA VAL A 79 5.77 3.96 2.85
C VAL A 79 4.91 3.27 1.81
N MET A 80 5.36 2.11 1.33
CA MET A 80 4.52 1.25 0.48
C MET A 80 3.38 0.65 1.31
N THR A 81 2.24 0.36 0.68
CA THR A 81 1.13 -0.35 1.33
C THR A 81 1.56 -1.65 2.01
N PRO A 82 2.41 -2.52 1.41
CA PRO A 82 2.91 -3.71 2.11
C PRO A 82 3.82 -3.40 3.32
N THR A 83 4.54 -2.27 3.33
CA THR A 83 5.31 -1.83 4.50
C THR A 83 4.39 -1.37 5.63
N PHE A 84 3.28 -0.69 5.30
CA PHE A 84 2.22 -0.40 6.27
C PHE A 84 1.65 -1.70 6.87
N TYR A 85 1.31 -2.69 6.04
CA TYR A 85 0.81 -3.97 6.55
C TYR A 85 1.83 -4.70 7.41
N TYR A 86 3.12 -4.64 7.07
CA TYR A 86 4.17 -5.18 7.91
C TYR A 86 4.19 -4.55 9.32
N SER A 87 3.96 -3.23 9.44
CA SER A 87 3.92 -2.56 10.74
C SER A 87 2.81 -3.07 11.67
N LEU A 88 1.70 -3.61 11.12
CA LEU A 88 0.64 -4.27 11.89
C LEU A 88 1.12 -5.54 12.61
N TYR A 89 2.26 -6.10 12.21
CA TYR A 89 2.87 -7.28 12.82
C TYR A 89 4.10 -6.95 13.68
N SER A 90 4.79 -5.83 13.45
CA SER A 90 6.05 -5.50 14.13
C SER A 90 5.90 -4.51 15.30
N GLU A 91 4.93 -3.60 15.26
CA GLU A 91 4.88 -2.45 16.18
C GLU A 91 3.95 -2.65 17.39
N GLY A 92 3.37 -3.85 17.56
CA GLY A 92 2.41 -4.11 18.66
C GLY A 92 1.14 -3.26 18.58
N VAL A 93 0.84 -2.71 17.40
CA VAL A 93 -0.37 -1.91 17.11
C VAL A 93 -1.60 -2.81 16.96
N GLY A 94 -2.77 -2.27 17.28
CA GLY A 94 -4.05 -2.98 17.14
C GLY A 94 -4.83 -2.63 15.86
N GLY A 95 -4.22 -1.88 14.94
CA GLY A 95 -4.84 -1.41 13.72
C GLY A 95 -4.07 -0.24 13.11
N GLY A 96 -4.61 0.35 12.04
CA GLY A 96 -3.97 1.49 11.39
C GLY A 96 -4.67 2.01 10.16
N VAL A 97 -4.09 3.03 9.56
CA VAL A 97 -4.57 3.62 8.30
C VAL A 97 -3.42 3.76 7.31
N MET A 98 -3.61 3.28 6.09
CA MET A 98 -2.75 3.60 4.95
C MET A 98 -3.44 4.62 4.06
N VAL A 99 -2.83 5.80 3.94
CA VAL A 99 -3.25 6.89 3.06
C VAL A 99 -2.67 6.66 1.67
N THR A 100 -3.50 6.28 0.72
CA THR A 100 -3.02 5.91 -0.61
C THR A 100 -4.09 6.15 -1.63
N GLY A 101 -3.71 6.66 -2.80
CA GLY A 101 -4.54 6.69 -4.02
C GLY A 101 -4.41 5.41 -4.87
N SER A 102 -3.56 4.47 -4.47
CA SER A 102 -3.14 3.28 -5.23
C SER A 102 -2.81 3.62 -6.68
N HIS A 103 -3.39 2.92 -7.65
CA HIS A 103 -3.26 3.21 -9.08
C HIS A 103 -4.20 4.30 -9.59
N ASN A 104 -4.95 5.07 -8.79
CA ASN A 104 -5.83 6.12 -9.34
C ASN A 104 -5.03 7.33 -9.88
N PRO A 105 -5.63 8.22 -10.70
CA PRO A 105 -5.00 9.48 -11.11
C PRO A 105 -4.55 10.33 -9.92
N LYS A 106 -3.61 11.26 -10.11
CA LYS A 106 -2.96 12.04 -9.05
C LYS A 106 -3.92 12.87 -8.17
N GLU A 107 -5.08 13.24 -8.72
CA GLU A 107 -6.12 14.02 -8.03
C GLU A 107 -6.86 13.18 -6.96
N PHE A 108 -6.79 11.86 -7.06
CA PHE A 108 -7.40 10.95 -6.09
C PHE A 108 -6.47 10.65 -4.92
N ASN A 109 -7.06 10.37 -3.78
CA ASN A 109 -6.42 9.68 -2.66
C ASN A 109 -7.44 8.74 -2.00
N GLY A 110 -7.06 8.07 -0.92
CA GLY A 110 -7.91 7.12 -0.23
C GLY A 110 -7.33 6.64 1.08
N LEU A 111 -8.10 5.82 1.77
CA LEU A 111 -7.79 5.28 3.09
C LEU A 111 -8.08 3.79 3.08
N LYS A 112 -7.05 2.97 3.33
CA LYS A 112 -7.20 1.57 3.68
C LYS A 112 -7.18 1.49 5.21
N LEU A 113 -8.29 1.09 5.81
CA LEU A 113 -8.47 1.05 7.26
C LEU A 113 -8.25 -0.37 7.77
N ALA A 114 -7.43 -0.56 8.81
CA ALA A 114 -7.10 -1.88 9.33
C ALA A 114 -7.43 -2.04 10.82
N LEU A 115 -8.17 -3.08 11.17
CA LEU A 115 -8.40 -3.52 12.56
C LEU A 115 -7.63 -4.83 12.79
N GLY A 116 -6.78 -4.84 13.81
CA GLY A 116 -5.82 -5.91 14.04
C GLY A 116 -4.83 -6.01 12.88
N LYS A 117 -4.88 -7.13 12.15
CA LYS A 117 -3.93 -7.47 11.06
C LYS A 117 -4.58 -7.49 9.67
N ALA A 118 -5.85 -7.10 9.58
CA ALA A 118 -6.63 -7.15 8.34
C ALA A 118 -7.28 -5.81 8.05
N THR A 119 -7.49 -5.52 6.77
CA THR A 119 -8.27 -4.36 6.34
C THR A 119 -9.76 -4.59 6.46
N LEU A 120 -10.48 -3.53 6.81
CA LEU A 120 -11.94 -3.51 6.81
C LEU A 120 -12.47 -3.66 5.37
N TYR A 121 -13.64 -4.29 5.23
CA TYR A 121 -14.35 -4.39 3.97
C TYR A 121 -15.88 -4.39 4.15
N GLY A 122 -16.59 -4.12 3.06
CA GLY A 122 -18.04 -4.14 2.93
C GLY A 122 -18.74 -3.46 4.10
N PRO A 123 -19.53 -4.20 4.91
CA PRO A 123 -20.26 -3.64 6.06
C PRO A 123 -19.40 -2.87 7.07
N GLU A 124 -18.14 -3.26 7.26
CA GLU A 124 -17.24 -2.62 8.23
C GLU A 124 -16.86 -1.19 7.79
N ILE A 125 -16.69 -0.97 6.48
CA ILE A 125 -16.46 0.38 5.93
C ILE A 125 -17.74 1.23 6.07
N GLN A 126 -18.91 0.63 5.88
CA GLN A 126 -20.19 1.33 6.05
C GLN A 126 -20.47 1.69 7.52
N GLU A 127 -19.92 0.94 8.48
CA GLU A 127 -20.00 1.30 9.90
C GLU A 127 -19.31 2.65 10.19
N VAL A 128 -18.18 2.93 9.53
CA VAL A 128 -17.49 4.23 9.65
C VAL A 128 -18.41 5.36 9.23
N LEU A 129 -19.09 5.23 8.08
CA LEU A 129 -20.05 6.22 7.60
C LEU A 129 -21.23 6.38 8.58
N SER A 130 -21.76 5.27 9.09
CA SER A 130 -22.86 5.27 10.05
C SER A 130 -22.51 6.03 11.33
N ILE A 131 -21.29 5.87 11.86
CA ILE A 131 -20.83 6.61 13.04
C ILE A 131 -20.81 8.13 12.76
N ILE A 132 -20.33 8.55 11.59
CA ILE A 132 -20.29 9.98 11.20
C ILE A 132 -21.69 10.59 11.05
N GLN A 133 -22.62 9.83 10.47
CA GLN A 133 -23.99 10.28 10.24
C GLN A 133 -24.79 10.41 11.54
N ASN A 134 -24.56 9.49 12.49
CA ASN A 134 -25.28 9.42 13.76
C ASN A 134 -24.61 10.17 14.92
N ASP A 135 -23.50 10.89 14.66
CA ASP A 135 -22.70 11.56 15.70
C ASP A 135 -22.23 10.57 16.80
N GLY A 136 -21.96 9.33 16.40
CA GLY A 136 -21.72 8.18 17.30
C GLY A 136 -20.30 8.08 17.83
N PHE A 137 -19.57 9.19 17.90
CA PHE A 137 -18.14 9.22 18.21
C PHE A 137 -17.86 8.87 19.68
N THR A 138 -16.75 8.15 19.91
CA THR A 138 -16.18 8.01 21.25
C THR A 138 -15.70 9.37 21.75
N ILE A 139 -16.08 9.73 22.98
CA ILE A 139 -15.52 10.86 23.70
C ILE A 139 -14.41 10.32 24.62
N SER A 140 -13.15 10.53 24.23
CA SER A 140 -12.03 10.25 25.12
C SER A 140 -11.79 11.44 26.06
N PRO A 141 -11.56 11.22 27.37
CA PRO A 141 -11.21 12.30 28.29
C PRO A 141 -9.82 12.90 28.02
N LYS A 142 -8.98 12.18 27.26
CA LYS A 142 -7.63 12.61 26.88
C LYS A 142 -7.37 12.28 25.41
N ALA A 143 -6.95 13.27 24.64
CA ALA A 143 -6.47 13.02 23.29
C ALA A 143 -5.19 12.18 23.32
N GLY A 144 -5.06 11.30 22.33
CA GLY A 144 -3.82 10.55 22.12
C GLY A 144 -2.70 11.43 21.57
N SER A 145 -1.58 10.79 21.26
CA SER A 145 -0.34 11.43 20.82
C SER A 145 0.19 10.80 19.54
N VAL A 146 1.05 11.54 18.82
CA VAL A 146 1.74 11.02 17.63
C VAL A 146 3.22 10.81 17.96
N SER A 147 3.72 9.61 17.68
CA SER A 147 5.15 9.28 17.61
C SER A 147 5.53 8.91 16.18
N HIS A 148 6.83 8.82 15.89
CA HIS A 148 7.32 8.50 14.55
C HIS A 148 8.26 7.30 14.59
N ALA A 149 8.21 6.47 13.55
CA ALA A 149 9.11 5.34 13.40
C ALA A 149 9.46 5.10 11.92
N ASP A 150 10.71 4.75 11.61
CA ASP A 150 11.11 4.38 10.25
C ASP A 150 11.06 2.85 10.08
N MET A 151 10.10 2.38 9.30
CA MET A 151 9.89 0.94 9.03
C MET A 151 10.72 0.42 7.87
N LYS A 152 11.34 1.30 7.05
CA LYS A 152 11.99 0.89 5.81
C LYS A 152 13.15 -0.08 6.05
N PRO A 153 14.11 0.17 6.97
CA PRO A 153 15.23 -0.75 7.19
C PRO A 153 14.75 -2.15 7.62
N ALA A 154 13.85 -2.21 8.61
CA ALA A 154 13.32 -3.48 9.13
C ALA A 154 12.54 -4.26 8.06
N TYR A 155 11.76 -3.57 7.23
CA TYR A 155 11.02 -4.19 6.13
C TYR A 155 11.95 -4.78 5.06
N LEU A 156 12.98 -4.03 4.64
CA LEU A 156 13.96 -4.50 3.65
C LEU A 156 14.75 -5.70 4.17
N ASP A 157 15.19 -5.67 5.42
CA ASP A 157 15.89 -6.79 6.05
C ASP A 157 15.02 -8.03 6.15
N MET A 158 13.73 -7.87 6.49
CA MET A 158 12.77 -8.96 6.53
C MET A 158 12.61 -9.63 5.15
N LEU A 159 12.55 -8.84 4.07
CA LEU A 159 12.49 -9.38 2.71
C LEU A 159 13.78 -10.11 2.33
N ALA A 160 14.94 -9.51 2.59
CA ALA A 160 16.23 -10.08 2.24
C ALA A 160 16.50 -11.42 2.95
N GLN A 161 16.09 -11.55 4.22
CA GLN A 161 16.25 -12.79 5.00
C GLN A 161 15.40 -13.96 4.48
N ARG A 162 14.33 -13.67 3.73
CA ARG A 162 13.44 -14.70 3.16
C ARG A 162 13.88 -15.18 1.77
N LEU A 163 14.87 -14.53 1.17
CA LEU A 163 15.29 -14.78 -0.20
C LEU A 163 16.70 -15.37 -0.23
N LYS A 164 16.87 -16.43 -1.02
CA LYS A 164 18.18 -16.98 -1.35
C LYS A 164 18.27 -17.15 -2.86
N LEU A 165 19.00 -16.24 -3.50
CA LEU A 165 19.26 -16.34 -4.93
C LEU A 165 20.22 -17.50 -5.25
N GLY A 166 20.05 -18.07 -6.43
CA GLY A 166 20.96 -19.08 -6.97
C GLY A 166 22.33 -18.49 -7.36
N PRO A 167 23.25 -19.32 -7.91
CA PRO A 167 24.59 -18.88 -8.29
C PRO A 167 24.62 -17.94 -9.50
N ARG A 168 23.53 -17.88 -10.28
CA ARG A 168 23.41 -16.98 -11.43
C ARG A 168 23.13 -15.56 -10.93
N ARG A 169 24.00 -14.61 -11.30
CA ARG A 169 23.76 -13.18 -11.11
C ARG A 169 22.72 -12.72 -12.13
N LEU A 170 21.59 -12.22 -11.63
CA LEU A 170 20.49 -11.73 -12.46
C LEU A 170 20.68 -10.24 -12.80
N LYS A 171 20.16 -9.83 -13.95
CA LYS A 171 19.97 -8.43 -14.35
C LYS A 171 18.48 -8.10 -14.42
N VAL A 172 18.03 -7.12 -13.63
CA VAL A 172 16.61 -6.76 -13.48
C VAL A 172 16.35 -5.33 -13.94
N VAL A 173 15.33 -5.10 -14.76
CA VAL A 173 14.80 -3.74 -14.95
C VAL A 173 13.66 -3.54 -13.95
N ALA A 174 13.71 -2.49 -13.15
CA ALA A 174 12.67 -2.18 -12.17
C ALA A 174 12.07 -0.80 -12.43
N ASP A 175 10.77 -0.77 -12.67
CA ASP A 175 9.99 0.43 -12.95
C ASP A 175 9.10 0.79 -11.76
N ALA A 176 9.36 1.96 -11.17
CA ALA A 176 8.60 2.46 -10.03
C ALA A 176 7.41 3.35 -10.43
N GLY A 177 7.29 3.76 -11.70
CA GLY A 177 6.27 4.68 -12.18
C GLY A 177 6.15 5.98 -11.38
N ASN A 178 7.26 6.47 -10.81
CA ASN A 178 7.32 7.57 -9.82
C ASN A 178 6.53 7.34 -8.52
N GLY A 179 5.98 6.15 -8.33
CA GLY A 179 5.24 5.72 -7.17
C GLY A 179 6.13 5.42 -5.97
N THR A 180 5.52 4.89 -4.92
CA THR A 180 6.15 4.76 -3.60
C THR A 180 7.26 3.71 -3.56
N ALA A 181 7.23 2.75 -4.49
CA ALA A 181 8.31 1.78 -4.68
C ALA A 181 9.67 2.44 -4.94
N SER A 182 9.69 3.67 -5.49
CA SER A 182 10.90 4.49 -5.72
C SER A 182 11.78 4.62 -4.47
N LEU A 183 11.17 4.59 -3.28
CA LEU A 183 11.89 4.71 -2.00
C LEU A 183 12.57 3.40 -1.56
N PHE A 184 12.18 2.25 -2.12
CA PHE A 184 12.53 0.91 -1.63
C PHE A 184 13.29 0.05 -2.64
N ILE A 185 13.01 0.20 -3.95
CA ILE A 185 13.50 -0.70 -4.99
C ILE A 185 15.02 -0.75 -5.03
N GLU A 186 15.70 0.40 -5.12
CA GLU A 186 17.17 0.40 -5.27
C GLU A 186 17.89 -0.20 -4.05
N PRO A 187 17.59 0.21 -2.80
CA PRO A 187 18.17 -0.44 -1.63
C PRO A 187 17.94 -1.96 -1.62
N PHE A 188 16.75 -2.41 -1.99
CA PHE A 188 16.40 -3.83 -2.03
C PHE A 188 17.21 -4.60 -3.07
N LEU A 189 17.24 -4.13 -4.32
CA LEU A 189 18.00 -4.78 -5.41
C LEU A 189 19.51 -4.80 -5.10
N ARG A 190 20.02 -3.73 -4.51
CA ARG A 190 21.41 -3.66 -4.05
C ARG A 190 21.69 -4.70 -2.95
N GLN A 191 20.78 -4.86 -1.98
CA GLN A 191 20.90 -5.87 -0.92
C GLN A 191 20.84 -7.30 -1.47
N LEU A 192 20.05 -7.54 -2.52
CA LEU A 192 20.00 -8.83 -3.22
C LEU A 192 21.25 -9.14 -4.05
N GLY A 193 22.09 -8.14 -4.35
CA GLY A 193 23.31 -8.32 -5.13
C GLY A 193 23.08 -8.61 -6.62
N VAL A 194 21.95 -8.16 -7.17
CA VAL A 194 21.64 -8.27 -8.60
C VAL A 194 22.16 -7.06 -9.38
N ASP A 195 22.35 -7.22 -10.69
CA ASP A 195 22.51 -6.07 -11.58
C ASP A 195 21.12 -5.48 -11.86
N TYR A 196 21.03 -4.16 -11.99
CA TYR A 196 19.74 -3.54 -12.22
C TYR A 196 19.80 -2.27 -13.07
N VAL A 197 18.67 -1.98 -13.71
CA VAL A 197 18.34 -0.72 -14.37
C VAL A 197 17.05 -0.19 -13.76
N LEU A 198 17.04 1.06 -13.30
CA LEU A 198 15.87 1.67 -12.70
C LEU A 198 15.16 2.56 -13.72
N LEU A 199 13.84 2.42 -13.81
CA LEU A 199 12.96 3.33 -14.54
C LEU A 199 12.09 4.08 -13.54
N TYR A 200 12.00 5.39 -13.76
CA TYR A 200 11.09 6.29 -13.03
C TYR A 200 11.16 6.17 -11.49
N ALA A 201 12.32 5.80 -10.94
CA ALA A 201 12.55 5.52 -9.51
C ALA A 201 12.80 6.78 -8.66
N THR A 202 12.41 7.96 -9.14
CA THR A 202 12.36 9.18 -8.32
C THR A 202 10.92 9.40 -7.89
N PRO A 203 10.62 9.46 -6.57
CA PRO A 203 9.25 9.63 -6.08
C PRO A 203 8.69 10.98 -6.53
N ASP A 204 7.57 10.96 -7.25
CA ASP A 204 6.86 12.14 -7.70
C ASP A 204 5.36 11.83 -7.86
N GLY A 205 4.55 12.26 -6.90
CA GLY A 205 3.10 12.07 -6.88
C GLY A 205 2.33 12.76 -8.02
N ARG A 206 3.00 13.49 -8.91
CA ARG A 206 2.40 13.99 -10.17
C ARG A 206 2.38 12.93 -11.26
N PHE A 207 3.13 11.83 -11.10
CA PHE A 207 3.30 10.73 -12.05
C PHE A 207 3.62 11.22 -13.48
N PRO A 208 4.76 11.91 -13.68
CA PRO A 208 5.03 12.67 -14.91
C PRO A 208 5.38 11.82 -16.15
N ASN A 209 5.64 10.51 -16.00
CA ASN A 209 6.09 9.65 -17.09
C ASN A 209 4.93 8.82 -17.67
N HIS A 210 4.49 7.79 -16.95
CA HIS A 210 3.27 7.05 -17.21
C HIS A 210 2.49 6.88 -15.91
N HIS A 211 1.24 6.45 -16.02
CA HIS A 211 0.43 6.16 -14.84
C HIS A 211 0.97 4.88 -14.16
N PRO A 212 1.21 4.85 -12.83
CA PRO A 212 1.68 3.64 -12.15
C PRO A 212 0.56 2.60 -11.97
N ASP A 213 0.21 1.96 -13.08
CA ASP A 213 -0.73 0.84 -13.17
C ASP A 213 -0.14 -0.26 -14.08
N PRO A 214 0.63 -1.22 -13.53
CA PRO A 214 1.34 -2.21 -14.31
C PRO A 214 0.43 -3.31 -14.87
N VAL A 215 -0.87 -3.30 -14.55
CA VAL A 215 -1.86 -4.22 -15.14
C VAL A 215 -2.20 -3.80 -16.57
N LYS A 216 -1.97 -2.53 -16.93
CA LYS A 216 -2.18 -2.04 -18.29
C LYS A 216 -0.90 -2.11 -19.09
N ARG A 217 -0.92 -2.88 -20.18
CA ARG A 217 0.25 -3.06 -21.08
C ARG A 217 0.81 -1.74 -21.63
N GLU A 218 -0.03 -0.74 -21.84
CA GLU A 218 0.39 0.60 -22.29
C GLU A 218 1.37 1.30 -21.32
N ASN A 219 1.28 0.99 -20.02
CA ASN A 219 2.19 1.52 -18.99
C ASN A 219 3.49 0.71 -18.88
N LEU A 220 3.63 -0.42 -19.60
CA LEU A 220 4.81 -1.29 -19.55
C LEU A 220 5.74 -1.07 -20.75
N VAL A 221 5.44 -0.14 -21.66
CA VAL A 221 6.17 0.04 -22.92
C VAL A 221 7.66 0.33 -22.68
N ASP A 222 7.97 1.24 -21.75
CA ASP A 222 9.36 1.59 -21.44
C ASP A 222 10.08 0.46 -20.70
N LEU A 223 9.39 -0.29 -19.83
CA LEU A 223 9.91 -1.49 -19.19
C LEU A 223 10.28 -2.56 -20.22
N ILE A 224 9.35 -2.92 -21.11
CA ILE A 224 9.54 -3.91 -22.18
C ILE A 224 10.71 -3.50 -23.09
N ARG A 225 10.75 -2.25 -23.53
CA ARG A 225 11.84 -1.72 -24.36
C ARG A 225 13.19 -1.87 -23.64
N THR A 226 13.26 -1.44 -22.39
CA THR A 226 14.51 -1.43 -21.60
C THR A 226 15.01 -2.84 -21.31
N VAL A 227 14.11 -3.80 -21.02
CA VAL A 227 14.49 -5.22 -20.84
C VAL A 227 15.19 -5.73 -22.09
N ARG A 228 14.60 -5.52 -23.27
CA ARG A 228 15.14 -5.99 -24.55
C ARG A 228 16.45 -5.30 -24.93
N GLU A 229 16.52 -3.97 -24.77
CA GLU A 229 17.71 -3.19 -25.11
C GLU A 229 18.90 -3.50 -24.20
N THR A 230 18.65 -3.78 -22.92
CA THR A 230 19.71 -4.04 -21.95
C THR A 230 20.04 -5.52 -21.80
N GLY A 231 19.27 -6.42 -22.42
CA GLY A 231 19.40 -7.87 -22.26
C GLY A 231 19.20 -8.29 -20.80
N ALA A 232 18.23 -7.68 -20.11
CA ALA A 232 17.89 -8.05 -18.74
C ALA A 232 17.17 -9.40 -18.70
N ASP A 233 17.31 -10.13 -17.58
CA ASP A 233 16.67 -11.42 -17.38
C ASP A 233 15.16 -11.29 -17.10
N LEU A 234 14.74 -10.16 -16.54
CA LEU A 234 13.33 -9.81 -16.35
C LEU A 234 13.14 -8.31 -16.10
N GLY A 235 11.90 -7.86 -16.31
CA GLY A 235 11.39 -6.55 -15.90
C GLY A 235 10.31 -6.68 -14.83
N ILE A 236 10.31 -5.76 -13.86
CA ILE A 236 9.27 -5.66 -12.82
C ILE A 236 8.78 -4.22 -12.75
N GLY A 237 7.48 -4.00 -12.96
CA GLY A 237 6.82 -2.71 -12.78
C GLY A 237 5.93 -2.70 -11.55
N PHE A 238 5.88 -1.59 -10.81
CA PHE A 238 5.06 -1.44 -9.61
C PHE A 238 3.93 -0.43 -9.81
N ASP A 239 2.84 -0.62 -9.09
CA ASP A 239 1.77 0.37 -9.02
C ASP A 239 2.07 1.47 -7.98
N GLY A 240 1.19 2.48 -7.89
CA GLY A 240 1.47 3.72 -7.15
C GLY A 240 1.83 3.53 -5.66
N ASP A 241 1.24 2.54 -5.00
CA ASP A 241 1.51 2.18 -3.60
C ASP A 241 2.19 0.82 -3.40
N ALA A 242 2.62 0.21 -4.51
CA ALA A 242 3.45 -0.99 -4.57
C ALA A 242 2.85 -2.23 -3.89
N ASP A 243 1.52 -2.38 -3.91
CA ASP A 243 0.86 -3.63 -3.52
C ASP A 243 0.62 -4.57 -4.71
N ARG A 244 0.87 -4.08 -5.94
CA ARG A 244 0.85 -4.88 -7.17
C ARG A 244 2.14 -4.75 -7.94
N LEU A 245 2.41 -5.79 -8.71
CA LEU A 245 3.52 -5.84 -9.66
C LEU A 245 3.03 -6.32 -11.03
N GLY A 246 3.70 -5.88 -12.08
CA GLY A 246 3.66 -6.47 -13.42
C GLY A 246 5.03 -7.04 -13.76
N VAL A 247 5.06 -8.16 -14.47
CA VAL A 247 6.31 -8.86 -14.83
C VAL A 247 6.43 -8.94 -16.34
N VAL A 248 7.65 -8.71 -16.82
CA VAL A 248 8.04 -8.87 -18.22
C VAL A 248 9.21 -9.84 -18.27
N ASP A 249 9.16 -10.83 -19.15
CA ASP A 249 10.27 -11.77 -19.38
C ASP A 249 11.40 -11.17 -20.23
N GLU A 250 12.49 -11.91 -20.43
CA GLU A 250 13.65 -11.47 -21.20
C GLU A 250 13.35 -11.13 -22.67
N THR A 251 12.25 -11.65 -23.22
CA THR A 251 11.82 -11.40 -24.60
C THR A 251 10.94 -10.16 -24.73
N GLY A 252 10.46 -9.63 -23.61
CA GLY A 252 9.52 -8.51 -23.56
C GLY A 252 8.06 -8.93 -23.47
N GLU A 253 7.76 -10.20 -23.23
CA GLU A 253 6.39 -10.66 -23.03
C GLU A 253 5.92 -10.43 -21.59
N VAL A 254 4.65 -10.05 -21.46
CA VAL A 254 4.05 -9.78 -20.15
C VAL A 254 3.61 -11.10 -19.53
N ILE A 255 4.08 -11.37 -18.32
CA ILE A 255 3.69 -12.53 -17.52
C ILE A 255 2.56 -12.12 -16.59
N TRP A 256 1.35 -12.62 -16.88
CA TRP A 256 0.14 -12.26 -16.15
C TRP A 256 0.05 -12.94 -14.78
N GLY A 257 -0.79 -12.38 -13.90
CA GLY A 257 -0.86 -12.76 -12.48
C GLY A 257 -1.24 -14.22 -12.23
N ASP A 258 -2.07 -14.81 -13.07
CA ASP A 258 -2.43 -16.24 -13.04
C ASP A 258 -1.22 -17.14 -13.29
N ILE A 259 -0.39 -16.80 -14.28
CA ILE A 259 0.87 -17.51 -14.57
C ILE A 259 1.87 -17.34 -13.41
N LEU A 260 1.98 -16.14 -12.84
CA LEU A 260 2.82 -15.89 -11.67
C LEU A 260 2.36 -16.70 -10.46
N MET A 261 1.04 -16.79 -10.22
CA MET A 261 0.48 -17.62 -9.15
C MET A 261 0.82 -19.10 -9.36
N ALA A 262 0.71 -19.61 -10.59
CA ALA A 262 1.10 -20.99 -10.89
C ALA A 262 2.59 -21.24 -10.58
N LEU A 263 3.48 -20.30 -10.92
CA LEU A 263 4.90 -20.36 -10.58
C LEU A 263 5.12 -20.39 -9.05
N TYR A 264 4.43 -19.53 -8.30
CA TYR A 264 4.54 -19.50 -6.84
C TYR A 264 4.03 -20.79 -6.18
N TRP A 265 2.91 -21.34 -6.65
CA TRP A 265 2.37 -22.59 -6.13
C TRP A 265 3.29 -23.78 -6.36
N GLN A 266 3.98 -23.84 -7.50
CA GLN A 266 4.98 -24.88 -7.75
C GLN A 266 6.11 -24.86 -6.71
N GLU A 267 6.44 -23.71 -6.15
CA GLU A 267 7.44 -23.60 -5.08
C GLU A 267 6.86 -23.84 -3.67
N ILE A 268 5.64 -23.35 -3.42
CA ILE A 268 5.03 -23.31 -2.08
C ILE A 268 4.31 -24.63 -1.74
N LEU A 269 3.47 -25.17 -2.63
CA LEU A 269 2.62 -26.32 -2.30
C LEU A 269 3.41 -27.58 -1.93
N PRO A 270 4.57 -27.91 -2.55
CA PRO A 270 5.36 -29.06 -2.11
C PRO A 270 5.89 -28.94 -0.67
N LYS A 271 6.05 -27.71 -0.16
CA LYS A 271 6.46 -27.44 1.22
C LYS A 271 5.29 -27.51 2.21
N HIS A 272 4.05 -27.47 1.70
CA HIS A 272 2.81 -27.49 2.48
C HIS A 272 1.78 -28.47 1.89
N PRO A 273 2.03 -29.79 1.93
CA PRO A 273 1.13 -30.77 1.34
C PRO A 273 -0.30 -30.68 1.91
N GLY A 274 -1.29 -30.60 1.01
CA GLY A 274 -2.71 -30.52 1.38
C GLY A 274 -3.20 -29.11 1.73
N ALA A 275 -2.36 -28.07 1.61
CA ALA A 275 -2.80 -26.69 1.76
C ALA A 275 -3.81 -26.30 0.66
N GLU A 276 -4.83 -25.54 1.03
CA GLU A 276 -5.77 -24.94 0.10
C GLU A 276 -5.10 -23.78 -0.66
N ALA A 277 -5.35 -23.69 -1.96
CA ALA A 277 -4.93 -22.59 -2.81
C ALA A 277 -6.15 -21.75 -3.18
N ILE A 278 -6.10 -20.44 -2.88
CA ILE A 278 -7.15 -19.50 -3.26
C ILE A 278 -6.87 -19.01 -4.68
N VAL A 279 -7.88 -19.11 -5.55
CA VAL A 279 -7.80 -18.69 -6.96
C VAL A 279 -8.90 -17.69 -7.25
N GLU A 280 -8.57 -16.58 -7.89
CA GLU A 280 -9.56 -15.58 -8.32
C GLU A 280 -10.30 -16.08 -9.58
N VAL A 281 -11.58 -15.74 -9.70
CA VAL A 281 -12.47 -16.30 -10.74
C VAL A 281 -12.13 -15.88 -12.17
N LYS A 282 -11.21 -14.93 -12.38
CA LYS A 282 -10.74 -14.52 -13.71
C LYS A 282 -9.42 -15.18 -14.10
N SER A 283 -8.79 -15.94 -13.20
CA SER A 283 -7.61 -16.74 -13.54
C SER A 283 -7.97 -17.84 -14.54
N SER A 284 -7.04 -18.18 -15.45
CA SER A 284 -7.18 -19.18 -16.52
C SER A 284 -7.49 -20.60 -16.05
#